data_AF-J3GUP5-F1
#
_entry.id   AF-J3GUP5-F1
#
_cell.length_a   1.000
_cell.length_b   1.000
_cell.length_c   1.000
_cell.angle_alpha   90.00
_cell.angle_beta   90.00
_cell.angle_gamma   90.00
#
_symmetry.space_group_name_H-M   'P 1'
#
loop_
_entity.id
_entity.type
_entity.pdbx_description
1 polymer ?
#
loop_
_entity_poly.entity_id
_entity_poly.type
_entity_poly.pdbx_seq_one_letter_code
_entity_poly.pdbx_strand_id
1 'polypeptide(L)'
;MTTQITNNPDSNSAYMKLSKEKIAYTLPIDEGVLADYDKNGIVVGIEVIFFSQWKNLNWSELQAKAMQKTKGSAQKPIPKMSK
;
A
#
# COMPACT_ATOMS: atom_id res chain seq x y z
N MET A 1 -1.48 2.65 -16.41
CA MET A 1 -0.87 2.64 -15.06
C MET A 1 0.63 2.52 -15.24
N THR A 2 1.41 3.35 -14.56
CA THR A 2 2.87 3.25 -14.59
C THR A 2 3.30 2.56 -13.31
N THR A 3 3.82 1.35 -13.43
CA THR A 3 4.35 0.61 -12.28
C THR A 3 5.85 0.87 -12.18
N GLN A 4 6.30 1.38 -11.05
CA GLN A 4 7.73 1.53 -10.73
C GLN A 4 8.00 0.89 -9.38
N ILE A 5 9.02 0.04 -9.32
CA ILE A 5 9.46 -0.61 -8.08
C ILE A 5 10.76 0.06 -7.66
N THR A 6 10.85 0.48 -6.40
CA THR A 6 12.05 1.06 -5.80
C THR A 6 12.39 0.27 -4.56
N ASN A 7 13.64 -0.20 -4.48
CA ASN A 7 14.14 -0.89 -3.31
C ASN A 7 14.98 0.09 -2.49
N ASN A 8 14.78 0.11 -1.18
CA ASN A 8 15.61 0.85 -0.25
C ASN A 8 16.27 -0.15 0.72
N PRO A 9 17.55 -0.52 0.49
CA PRO A 9 18.24 -1.49 1.34
C PRO A 9 18.45 -0.97 2.76
N ASP A 10 18.59 0.35 2.96
CA ASP A 10 18.87 0.95 4.27
C ASP A 10 17.67 0.80 5.22
N SER A 11 16.45 0.95 4.70
CA SER A 11 15.21 0.70 5.45
C SER A 11 14.72 -0.75 5.37
N ASN A 12 15.45 -1.62 4.67
CA ASN A 12 15.01 -2.98 4.32
C ASN A 12 13.56 -3.02 3.80
N SER A 13 13.23 -2.12 2.87
CA SER A 13 11.89 -2.03 2.30
C SER A 13 11.91 -1.91 0.78
N ALA A 14 10.79 -2.27 0.17
CA ALA A 14 10.55 -2.06 -1.25
C ALA A 14 9.19 -1.42 -1.46
N TYR A 15 9.12 -0.50 -2.41
CA TYR A 15 7.91 0.24 -2.73
C TYR A 15 7.54 0.07 -4.19
N MET A 16 6.31 -0.37 -4.44
CA MET A 16 5.69 -0.37 -5.75
C MET A 16 4.77 0.84 -5.87
N LYS A 17 5.15 1.79 -6.72
CA LYS A 17 4.30 2.90 -7.13
C LYS A 17 3.40 2.45 -8.27
N LEU A 18 2.08 2.60 -8.10
CA LEU A 18 1.06 2.24 -9.09
C LEU A 18 0.49 3.46 -9.81
N SER A 19 0.52 4.62 -9.14
CA SER A 19 -0.03 5.88 -9.65
C SER A 19 0.80 7.09 -9.19
N LYS A 20 0.60 8.24 -9.85
CA LYS A 20 1.12 9.55 -9.41
C LYS A 20 0.16 10.31 -8.51
N GLU A 21 -1.04 9.77 -8.30
CA GLU A 21 -2.05 10.34 -7.40
C GLU A 21 -1.53 10.48 -5.97
N LYS A 22 -2.10 11.44 -5.24
CA LYS A 22 -1.70 11.73 -3.86
C LYS A 22 -2.20 10.65 -2.91
N ILE A 23 -1.31 10.18 -2.04
CA ILE A 23 -1.65 9.29 -0.91
C ILE A 23 -2.52 10.07 0.08
N ALA A 24 -3.70 9.54 0.37
CA ALA A 24 -4.61 10.07 1.38
C ALA A 24 -4.51 9.30 2.70
N TYR A 25 -4.35 7.98 2.64
CA TYR A 25 -4.16 7.11 3.81
C TYR A 25 -3.46 5.80 3.42
N THR A 26 -2.95 5.10 4.43
CA THR A 26 -2.22 3.82 4.30
C THR A 26 -2.88 2.79 5.21
N LEU A 27 -2.99 1.53 4.75
CA LEU A 27 -3.49 0.42 5.57
C LEU A 27 -2.57 -0.80 5.49
N PRO A 28 -2.38 -1.53 6.60
CA PRO A 28 -1.79 -2.86 6.55
C PRO A 28 -2.75 -3.82 5.85
N ILE A 29 -2.24 -4.56 4.87
CA ILE A 29 -3.03 -5.54 4.10
C ILE A 29 -2.56 -6.98 4.34
N ASP A 30 -1.34 -7.15 4.82
CA ASP A 30 -0.71 -8.42 5.20
C ASP A 30 0.42 -8.14 6.21
N GLU A 31 0.99 -9.18 6.80
CA GLU A 31 2.17 -9.03 7.66
C GLU A 31 3.33 -8.44 6.86
N GLY A 32 3.83 -7.28 7.29
CA GLY A 32 4.91 -6.59 6.59
C GLY A 32 4.52 -5.96 5.25
N VAL A 33 3.22 -5.84 4.93
CA VAL A 33 2.74 -5.21 3.69
C VAL A 33 1.74 -4.09 3.98
N LEU A 34 2.05 -2.90 3.48
CA LEU A 34 1.22 -1.71 3.56
C LEU A 34 0.72 -1.34 2.16
N ALA A 35 -0.52 -0.87 2.06
CA ALA A 35 -1.08 -0.33 0.83
C ALA A 35 -1.47 1.13 1.04
N ASP A 36 -1.05 1.97 0.09
CA ASP A 36 -1.38 3.38 0.03
C ASP A 36 -2.59 3.60 -0.88
N TYR A 37 -3.52 4.42 -0.41
CA TYR A 37 -4.77 4.71 -1.09
C TYR A 37 -4.94 6.21 -1.32
N ASP A 38 -5.55 6.56 -2.44
CA ASP A 38 -6.04 7.91 -2.68
C ASP A 38 -7.31 8.21 -1.85
N LYS A 39 -7.81 9.44 -1.97
CA LYS A 39 -9.02 9.90 -1.27
C LYS A 39 -10.29 9.11 -1.64
N ASN A 40 -10.29 8.41 -2.77
CA ASN A 40 -11.42 7.63 -3.27
C ASN A 40 -11.28 6.14 -2.88
N GLY A 41 -10.21 5.77 -2.17
CA GLY A 41 -9.91 4.38 -1.85
C GLY A 41 -9.38 3.59 -3.05
N ILE A 42 -8.76 4.23 -4.03
CA ILE A 42 -8.03 3.55 -5.10
C ILE A 42 -6.58 3.36 -4.65
N VAL A 43 -6.04 2.15 -4.80
CA VAL A 43 -4.65 1.87 -4.45
C VAL A 43 -3.70 2.66 -5.37
N VAL A 44 -2.74 3.36 -4.78
CA VAL A 44 -1.73 4.17 -5.47
C VAL A 44 -0.31 3.69 -5.23
N GLY A 45 -0.09 2.90 -4.18
CA GLY A 45 1.21 2.36 -3.80
C GLY A 45 1.11 1.14 -2.90
N ILE A 46 2.20 0.37 -2.84
CA ILE A 46 2.36 -0.78 -1.94
C ILE A 46 3.77 -0.75 -1.39
N GLU A 47 3.91 -0.78 -0.07
CA GLU A 47 5.20 -0.91 0.62
C GLU A 47 5.31 -2.29 1.26
N VAL A 48 6.48 -2.91 1.11
CA VAL A 48 6.86 -4.15 1.76
C VAL A 48 8.02 -3.84 2.69
N ILE A 49 7.83 -4.07 3.98
CA ILE A 49 8.88 -3.96 5.00
C ILE A 49 9.51 -5.32 5.25
N PHE A 50 10.75 -5.30 5.77
CA PHE A 50 11.58 -6.48 5.92
C PHE A 50 11.80 -7.22 4.58
N PHE A 51 11.88 -6.47 3.48
CA PHE A 51 11.92 -6.97 2.10
C PHE A 51 12.94 -8.09 1.90
N SER A 52 14.12 -8.00 2.53
CA SER A 52 15.18 -9.01 2.45
C SER A 52 14.77 -10.39 2.99
N GLN A 53 13.72 -10.48 3.82
CA GLN A 53 13.20 -11.72 4.39
C GLN A 53 12.17 -12.40 3.48
N TRP A 54 11.64 -11.69 2.49
CA TRP A 54 10.66 -12.21 1.56
C TRP A 54 11.35 -13.05 0.47
N LYS A 55 11.18 -14.37 0.54
CA LYS A 55 11.77 -15.30 -0.45
C LYS A 55 11.01 -15.35 -1.77
N ASN A 56 9.69 -15.15 -1.74
CA ASN A 56 8.79 -15.32 -2.90
C ASN A 56 7.81 -14.15 -3.01
N LEU A 57 8.32 -12.92 -3.09
CA LEU A 57 7.47 -11.74 -3.21
C LEU A 57 6.75 -11.73 -4.56
N ASN A 58 5.41 -11.74 -4.54
CA ASN A 58 4.58 -11.61 -5.73
C ASN A 58 3.80 -10.28 -5.71
N TRP A 59 4.34 -9.27 -6.38
CA TRP A 59 3.74 -7.94 -6.44
C TRP A 59 2.33 -7.92 -7.03
N SER A 60 2.05 -8.74 -8.04
CA SER A 60 0.72 -8.80 -8.67
C SER A 60 -0.33 -9.33 -7.68
N GLU A 61 0.05 -10.30 -6.84
CA GLU A 61 -0.82 -10.81 -5.77
C GLU A 61 -1.06 -9.74 -4.70
N LEU A 62 0.00 -9.05 -4.26
CA LEU A 62 -0.14 -7.96 -3.28
C LEU A 62 -1.02 -6.82 -3.82
N GLN A 63 -0.89 -6.49 -5.10
CA GLN A 63 -1.76 -5.52 -5.76
C GLN A 63 -3.22 -5.99 -5.77
N ALA A 64 -3.47 -7.24 -6.11
CA ALA A 64 -4.82 -7.80 -6.08
C ALA A 64 -5.42 -7.78 -4.65
N LYS A 65 -4.63 -8.11 -3.62
CA LYS A 65 -5.04 -8.00 -2.20
C LYS A 65 -5.37 -6.56 -1.82
N ALA A 66 -4.52 -5.60 -2.18
CA ALA A 66 -4.73 -4.18 -1.92
C ALA A 66 -6.03 -3.66 -2.55
N MET A 67 -6.34 -4.09 -3.77
CA MET A 67 -7.57 -3.73 -4.50
C MET A 67 -8.85 -4.39 -3.95
N GLN A 68 -8.74 -5.51 -3.22
CA GLN A 68 -9.90 -6.16 -2.59
C GLN A 68 -10.30 -5.49 -1.28
N LYS A 69 -9.30 -5.03 -0.49
CA LYS A 69 -9.53 -4.35 0.80
C LYS A 69 -10.32 -3.04 0.68
N THR A 70 -10.32 -2.41 -0.49
CA THR A 70 -11.07 -1.17 -0.76
C THR A 70 -12.56 -1.42 -0.97
N LYS A 71 -12.93 -2.60 -1.51
CA LYS A 71 -14.33 -2.97 -1.77
C LYS A 71 -15.08 -3.41 -0.51
N GLY A 72 -14.36 -3.84 0.54
CA GLY A 72 -14.95 -4.27 1.82
C GLY A 72 -14.91 -3.22 2.94
N SER A 73 -14.22 -2.09 2.73
CA SER A 73 -13.97 -1.08 3.75
C SER A 73 -14.56 0.26 3.30
N ALA A 74 -15.86 0.44 3.43
CA ALA A 74 -16.42 1.78 3.54
C ALA A 74 -15.83 2.38 4.83
N GLN A 75 -14.67 3.02 4.70
CA GLN A 75 -13.91 3.54 5.82
C GLN A 75 -14.75 4.64 6.46
N LYS A 76 -15.28 4.38 7.66
CA LYS A 76 -15.87 5.45 8.48
C LYS A 76 -14.83 6.56 8.57
N PRO A 77 -15.20 7.82 8.31
CA PRO A 77 -14.27 8.93 8.39
C PRO A 77 -13.62 8.92 9.77
N ILE A 78 -12.28 9.02 9.80
CA ILE A 78 -11.53 9.21 11.04
C ILE A 78 -12.14 10.44 11.72
N PRO A 79 -12.66 10.34 12.96
CA PRO A 79 -13.21 11.50 13.64
C PRO A 79 -12.13 12.58 13.71
N LYS A 80 -12.43 13.78 13.21
CA LYS A 80 -11.58 14.93 13.48
C LYS A 80 -11.55 15.09 15.00
N MET A 81 -10.38 14.88 15.63
CA MET A 81 -10.20 15.27 17.02
C MET A 81 -10.51 16.76 17.12
N SER A 82 -11.59 17.07 17.83
CA SER A 82 -11.94 18.44 18.20
C SER A 82 -10.81 18.99 19.06
N LYS A 83 -10.34 20.19 18.71
CA LYS A 83 -9.33 20.93 19.48
C LYS A 83 -9.86 21.31 20.85
#